data_AF-A0A6N7I3A2-F1
#
_entry.id   AF-A0A6N7I3A2-F1
#
_cell.length_a   1.000
_cell.length_b   1.000
_cell.length_c   1.000
_cell.angle_alpha   90.00
_cell.angle_beta   90.00
_cell.angle_gamma   90.00
#
_symmetry.space_group_name_H-M   'P 1'
#
loop_
_entity.id
_entity.type
_entity.pdbx_description
1 polymer ?
#
loop_
_entity_poly.entity_id
_entity_poly.type
_entity_poly.pdbx_seq_one_letter_code
_entity_poly.pdbx_strand_id
1 'polypeptide(L)' 'MPYKIRHENSQLRFPNRAAAERYAAKHGGLDRWTITVATGSEPPAPVVVDDRSAHPPAL' A
#
# COMPACT_ATOMS: atom_id res chain seq x y z
N MET A 1 13.12 -0.43 2.59
CA MET A 1 12.78 -0.87 1.22
C MET A 1 11.26 -0.85 1.06
N PRO A 2 10.71 -0.07 0.11
CA PRO A 2 9.27 0.01 -0.10
C PRO A 2 8.72 -1.25 -0.77
N TYR A 3 7.47 -1.58 -0.44
CA TYR A 3 6.74 -2.72 -1.01
C TYR A 3 5.52 -2.19 -1.75
N LYS A 4 5.05 -2.92 -2.76
CA LYS A 4 3.81 -2.63 -3.46
C LYS A 4 2.95 -3.88 -3.49
N ILE A 5 1.64 -3.69 -3.55
CA ILE A 5 0.69 -4.75 -3.84
C ILE A 5 -0.05 -4.42 -5.13
N ARG A 6 -0.33 -5.44 -5.93
CA ARG A 6 -1.09 -5.32 -7.17
C ARG A 6 -2.25 -6.32 -7.16
N HIS A 7 -3.43 -5.86 -7.58
CA HIS A 7 -4.58 -6.70 -7.86
C HIS A 7 -5.31 -6.13 -9.08
N GLU A 8 -5.42 -6.93 -10.15
CA GLU A 8 -6.10 -6.58 -11.41
C GLU A 8 -5.72 -5.20 -11.99
N ASN A 9 -6.46 -4.14 -11.62
CA ASN A 9 -6.23 -2.75 -12.04
C ASN A 9 -5.82 -1.80 -10.90
N SER A 10 -5.64 -2.31 -9.69
CA SER A 10 -5.25 -1.53 -8.51
C SER A 10 -3.79 -1.83 -8.14
N GLN A 11 -3.01 -0.76 -7.98
CA GLN A 11 -1.66 -0.81 -7.45
C GLN A 11 -1.55 0.12 -6.26
N LEU A 12 -1.08 -0.41 -5.14
CA LEU A 12 -0.92 0.33 -3.89
C LEU A 12 0.51 0.17 -3.38
N ARG A 13 1.09 1.26 -2.90
CA ARG A 13 2.45 1.29 -2.35
C ARG A 13 2.43 1.42 -0.84
N PHE A 14 3.31 0.67 -0.21
CA PHE A 14 3.47 0.57 1.23
C PHE A 14 4.91 0.81 1.65
N PRO A 15 5.13 1.43 2.83
CA PRO A 15 6.47 1.71 3.33
C PRO A 15 7.23 0.44 3.73
N ASN A 16 6.52 -0.63 4.10
CA ASN A 16 7.10 -1.91 4.52
C ASN A 16 6.18 -3.09 4.15
N ARG A 17 6.75 -4.31 4.17
CA ARG A 17 6.05 -5.55 3.83
C ARG A 17 4.86 -5.82 4.74
N ALA A 18 5.02 -5.59 6.05
CA ALA A 18 3.98 -5.85 7.03
C ALA A 18 2.71 -5.01 6.79
N ALA A 19 2.86 -3.76 6.34
CA ALA A 19 1.74 -2.91 5.97
C ALA A 19 1.02 -3.43 4.70
N ALA A 20 1.77 -3.87 3.70
CA ALA A 20 1.24 -4.52 2.50
C ALA A 20 0.50 -5.83 2.84
N GLU A 21 1.06 -6.67 3.71
CA GLU A 21 0.46 -7.93 4.16
C GLU A 21 -0.82 -7.69 4.96
N ARG A 22 -0.83 -6.69 5.85
CA ARG A 22 -2.04 -6.29 6.58
C ARG A 22 -3.16 -5.82 5.66
N TYR A 23 -2.81 -5.02 4.65
CA TYR A 23 -3.80 -4.57 3.67
C TYR A 23 -4.36 -5.75 2.88
N ALA A 24 -3.48 -6.60 2.34
CA ALA A 24 -3.87 -7.81 1.62
C ALA A 24 -4.80 -8.66 2.48
N ALA A 25 -4.42 -8.99 3.72
CA ALA A 25 -5.22 -9.79 4.65
C ALA A 25 -6.64 -9.22 4.89
N LYS A 26 -6.77 -7.90 4.96
CA LYS A 26 -8.06 -7.22 5.17
C LYS A 26 -8.93 -7.15 3.91
N HIS A 27 -8.32 -7.18 2.72
CA HIS A 27 -8.98 -6.97 1.43
C HIS A 27 -9.08 -8.24 0.56
N GLY A 28 -8.95 -9.44 1.14
CA GLY A 28 -9.12 -10.72 0.44
C GLY A 28 -7.92 -11.67 0.45
N GLY A 29 -6.88 -11.34 1.21
CA GLY A 29 -5.68 -12.15 1.38
C GLY A 29 -4.67 -12.05 0.23
N LEU A 30 -3.58 -12.80 0.37
CA LEU A 30 -2.53 -12.94 -0.66
C LEU A 30 -3.01 -13.70 -1.92
N ASP A 31 -4.20 -14.31 -1.85
CA ASP A 31 -4.86 -14.96 -2.98
C ASP A 31 -5.32 -13.94 -4.03
N ARG A 32 -5.81 -12.78 -3.56
CA ARG A 32 -6.15 -11.62 -4.40
C ARG A 32 -4.95 -10.69 -4.60
N TRP A 33 -4.15 -10.44 -3.58
CA TRP A 33 -3.14 -9.38 -3.63
C TRP A 33 -1.73 -9.92 -3.81
N THR A 34 -1.06 -9.56 -4.91
CA THR A 34 0.35 -9.91 -5.12
C THR A 34 1.26 -8.85 -4.52
N ILE A 35 2.06 -9.22 -3.52
CA ILE A 35 3.06 -8.33 -2.90
C ILE A 35 4.38 -8.44 -3.67
N THR A 36 4.91 -7.30 -4.12
CA THR A 36 6.21 -7.21 -4.79
C THR A 36 7.06 -6.13 -4.12
N VAL A 37 8.38 -6.25 -4.18
CA VAL A 37 9.27 -5.14 -3.78
C VAL A 37 9.09 -4.02 -4.80
N ALA A 38 8.91 -2.78 -4.34
CA ALA A 38 8.89 -1.64 -5.22
C ALA A 38 10.34 -1.22 -5.51
N THR A 39 10.84 -1.57 -6.70
CA THR A 39 12.15 -1.13 -7.15
C THR A 39 12.06 0.36 -7.55
N GLY A 40 13.04 1.17 -7.14
CA GLY A 40 12.98 2.64 -7.15
C GLY A 40 12.78 3.34 -8.51
N SER A 41 12.61 2.59 -9.60
CA SER A 41 12.41 3.10 -10.95
C SER A 41 10.94 3.15 -11.40
N GLU A 42 9.99 2.64 -10.61
CA GLU A 42 8.58 2.75 -10.99
C GLU A 42 7.98 4.11 -10.56
N PRO A 43 7.21 4.77 -11.44
CA PRO A 43 6.51 6.02 -11.12
C PRO A 43 5.64 5.84 -9.88
N PRO A 44 5.59 6.83 -8.96
CA PRO A 44 4.85 6.71 -7.72
C PRO A 44 3.39 6.37 -8.01
N ALA A 45 3.01 5.12 -7.72
CA ALA A 45 1.61 4.75 -7.64
C ALA A 45 0.98 5.54 -6.48
N PRO A 46 -0.32 5.87 -6.54
CA PRO A 46 -1.01 6.47 -5.42
C PRO A 46 -0.75 5.63 -4.17
N VAL A 47 -0.01 6.22 -3.23
CA VAL A 47 0.15 5.64 -1.90
C VAL A 47 -1.22 5.80 -1.24
N VAL A 48 -1.89 4.68 -0.94
CA VAL A 48 -3.00 4.74 0.01
C VAL A 48 -2.34 4.94 1.37
N VAL A 49 -2.12 6.20 1.70
CA VAL A 49 -1.90 6.64 3.06
C VAL A 49 -3.26 6.48 3.72
N ASP A 50 -3.42 5.49 4.59
CA ASP A 50 -4.55 5.46 5.51
C ASP A 50 -4.40 6.69 6.42
N ASP A 51 -4.94 7.81 5.98
CA ASP A 51 -4.99 9.06 6.72
C ASP A 51 -6.03 8.96 7.83
N ARG A 52 -5.74 8.14 8.85
CA ARG A 52 -6.26 8.34 10.20
C ARG A 52 -5.21 8.99 11.09
N SER A 53 -4.27 9.71 10.51
CA SER A 53 -3.21 10.42 11.24
C SER A 53 -2.78 11.69 10.53
N ALA A 54 -3.72 12.60 10.28
CA ALA A 54 -3.43 14.02 10.35
C ALA A 54 -4.68 14.86 10.66
N HIS A 55 -4.55 15.69 11.71
CA HIS A 55 -5.20 17.00 11.88
C HIS A 55 -6.58 17.09 12.59
N PRO A 56 -6.66 17.61 13.84
CA PRO A 56 -7.73 18.53 14.16
C PRO A 56 -7.42 19.92 13.54
N PRO A 57 -8.45 20.65 13.11
CA PRO A 57 -8.33 21.88 12.34
C PRO A 57 -7.74 23.03 13.15
N ALA A 58 -7.15 23.98 12.44
CA ALA A 58 -6.67 25.25 12.94
C ALA A 58 -7.72 25.99 13.80
N LEU A 59 -7.29 26.50 14.95
CA LEU A 59 -7.70 27.80 15.49
C LEU A 59 -6.60 28.39 16.37
#